data_AF-A0A960FYQ6-F1
#
_entry.id   AF-A0A960FYQ6-F1
#
_cell.length_a   1.000
_cell.length_b   1.000
_cell.length_c   1.000
_cell.angle_alpha   90.00
_cell.angle_beta   90.00
_cell.angle_gamma   90.00
#
_symmetry.space_group_name_H-M   'P 1'
#
loop_
_entity.id
_entity.type
_entity.pdbx_description
1 polymer ?
#
loop_
_entity_poly.entity_id
_entity_poly.type
_entity_poly.pdbx_seq_one_letter_code
_entity_poly.pdbx_strand_id
1 'polypeptide(L)'
;MGKEEGNTMSLTEMARDKAEKERAKGQAALAEHTAELAEAQSRQEAAQKALTDKARAAASASDAKIKDLQMQLADAQAKLDAAEGSADLTEAVTSPGIIRGVTQPFRQAADATVSQAQAQVDALQAEISQAQSQAQTPPADTSPELEAANRDVQAAQDAIAAAQMRVDLAQKALDALD
;
A
#
# COMPACT_ATOMS: atom_id res chain seq x y z
N MET A 1 11.82 26.76 -78.44
CA MET A 1 11.22 25.44 -78.14
C MET A 1 11.90 24.91 -76.89
N GLY A 2 11.15 24.83 -75.80
CA GLY A 2 11.61 24.33 -74.51
C GLY A 2 10.44 24.48 -73.55
N LYS A 3 9.60 23.44 -73.48
CA LYS A 3 8.46 23.39 -72.58
C LYS A 3 8.97 23.34 -71.14
N GLU A 4 8.74 24.39 -70.37
CA GLU A 4 8.70 24.31 -68.92
C GLU A 4 7.35 23.69 -68.52
N GLU A 5 7.27 22.36 -68.53
CA GLU A 5 6.20 21.64 -67.83
C GLU A 5 6.53 21.67 -66.34
N GLY A 6 6.34 22.85 -65.74
CA GLY A 6 6.29 23.02 -64.29
C GLY A 6 5.04 22.31 -63.78
N ASN A 7 5.22 21.15 -63.17
CA ASN A 7 4.16 20.34 -62.58
C ASN A 7 3.51 21.07 -61.39
N THR A 8 2.65 22.04 -61.66
CA THR A 8 1.80 22.69 -60.65
C THR A 8 0.65 21.77 -60.31
N MET A 9 0.74 21.09 -59.16
CA MET A 9 -0.40 20.34 -58.59
C MET A 9 -1.65 21.22 -58.54
N SER A 10 -2.79 20.65 -58.90
CA SER A 10 -4.10 21.27 -58.69
C SER A 10 -4.35 21.52 -57.20
N LEU A 11 -5.18 22.51 -56.87
CA LEU A 11 -5.62 22.77 -55.49
C LEU A 11 -6.25 21.53 -54.84
N THR A 12 -6.94 20.70 -55.63
CA THR A 12 -7.51 19.42 -55.19
C THR A 12 -6.43 18.39 -54.86
N GLU A 13 -5.36 18.32 -55.65
CA GLU A 13 -4.23 17.40 -55.40
C GLU A 13 -3.43 17.83 -54.16
N MET A 14 -3.22 19.14 -53.97
CA MET A 14 -2.62 19.67 -52.74
C MET A 14 -3.48 19.40 -51.50
N ALA A 15 -4.80 19.53 -51.61
CA ALA A 15 -5.73 19.22 -50.52
C ALA A 15 -5.73 17.72 -50.17
N ARG A 16 -5.69 16.84 -51.18
CA ARG A 16 -5.59 15.39 -51.00
C ARG A 16 -4.26 15.01 -50.34
N ASP A 17 -3.12 15.48 -50.84
CA ASP A 17 -1.80 15.21 -50.26
C ASP A 17 -1.72 15.68 -48.79
N LYS A 18 -2.31 16.85 -48.48
CA LYS A 18 -2.38 17.35 -47.10
C LYS A 18 -3.24 16.44 -46.22
N ALA A 19 -4.41 16.01 -46.68
CA ALA A 19 -5.29 15.14 -45.92
C ALA A 19 -4.68 13.73 -45.72
N GLU A 20 -4.00 13.18 -46.72
CA GLU A 20 -3.26 11.91 -46.60
C GLU A 20 -2.13 12.00 -45.58
N LYS A 21 -1.34 13.09 -45.60
CA LYS A 21 -0.28 13.33 -44.61
C LYS A 21 -0.82 13.47 -43.20
N GLU A 22 -1.94 14.17 -43.02
CA GLU A 22 -2.58 14.31 -41.71
C GLU A 22 -3.18 12.99 -41.22
N ARG A 23 -3.75 12.17 -42.12
CA ARG A 23 -4.21 10.82 -41.79
C ARG A 23 -3.06 9.93 -41.32
N ALA A 24 -1.94 9.94 -42.05
CA ALA A 24 -0.76 9.15 -41.71
C ALA A 24 -0.16 9.59 -40.36
N LYS A 25 -0.08 10.90 -40.09
CA LYS A 25 0.33 11.41 -38.77
C LYS A 25 -0.62 10.99 -37.66
N GLY A 26 -1.92 11.05 -37.90
CA GLY A 26 -2.93 10.59 -36.93
C GLY A 26 -2.82 9.10 -36.64
N GLN A 27 -2.57 8.27 -37.65
CA GLN A 27 -2.36 6.83 -37.49
C GLN A 27 -1.07 6.50 -36.74
N ALA A 28 0.01 7.23 -37.00
CA ALA A 28 1.26 7.09 -36.25
C ALA A 28 1.07 7.46 -34.77
N ALA A 29 0.44 8.61 -34.49
CA ALA A 29 0.13 9.04 -33.13
C ALA A 29 -0.80 8.06 -32.40
N LEU A 30 -1.77 7.47 -33.10
CA LEU A 30 -2.64 6.44 -32.55
C LEU A 30 -1.83 5.21 -32.09
N ALA A 31 -0.91 4.73 -32.93
CA ALA A 31 -0.06 3.59 -32.60
C ALA A 31 0.85 3.88 -31.40
N GLU A 32 1.43 5.08 -31.35
CA GLU A 32 2.27 5.54 -30.25
C GLU A 32 1.48 5.62 -28.93
N HIS A 33 0.36 6.34 -28.91
CA HIS A 33 -0.45 6.49 -27.69
C HIS A 33 -1.10 5.17 -27.23
N THR A 34 -1.35 4.23 -28.16
CA THR A 34 -1.80 2.87 -27.79
C THR A 34 -0.71 2.09 -27.06
N ALA A 35 0.55 2.23 -27.47
CA ALA A 35 1.68 1.62 -26.76
C ALA A 35 1.88 2.27 -25.38
N GLU A 36 1.78 3.60 -25.30
CA GLU A 36 1.83 4.33 -24.03
C GLU A 36 0.71 3.93 -23.07
N LEU A 37 -0.51 3.71 -23.58
CA LEU A 37 -1.63 3.21 -22.77
C LEU A 37 -1.33 1.83 -22.18
N ALA A 38 -0.78 0.92 -22.99
CA ALA A 38 -0.43 -0.43 -22.51
C ALA A 38 0.65 -0.37 -21.42
N GLU A 39 1.64 0.51 -21.56
CA GLU A 39 2.66 0.73 -20.54
C GLU A 39 2.07 1.34 -19.26
N ALA A 40 1.22 2.36 -19.40
CA ALA A 40 0.54 3.00 -18.27
C ALA A 40 -0.36 2.02 -17.50
N GLN A 41 -1.09 1.16 -18.22
CA GLN A 41 -1.88 0.07 -17.62
C GLN A 41 -1.01 -0.92 -16.86
N SER A 42 0.12 -1.33 -17.44
CA SER A 42 1.06 -2.22 -16.75
C SER A 42 1.61 -1.60 -15.46
N ARG A 43 1.94 -0.29 -15.47
CA ARG A 43 2.35 0.44 -14.27
C ARG A 43 1.23 0.55 -13.24
N GLN A 44 -0.01 0.76 -13.66
CA GLN A 44 -1.18 0.79 -12.79
C GLN A 44 -1.40 -0.56 -12.09
N GLU A 45 -1.34 -1.66 -12.84
CA GLU A 45 -1.44 -3.02 -12.29
C GLU A 45 -0.31 -3.32 -11.30
N ALA A 46 0.93 -2.92 -11.63
CA ALA A 46 2.07 -3.08 -10.75
C ALA A 46 1.92 -2.27 -9.45
N ALA A 47 1.46 -1.01 -9.54
CA ALA A 47 1.22 -0.16 -8.38
C ALA A 47 0.10 -0.73 -7.47
N GLN A 48 -0.98 -1.23 -8.07
CA GLN A 48 -2.07 -1.84 -7.31
C GLN A 48 -1.65 -3.14 -6.62
N LYS A 49 -0.84 -3.96 -7.31
CA LYS A 49 -0.25 -5.16 -6.71
C LYS A 49 0.69 -4.81 -5.56
N ALA A 50 1.55 -3.81 -5.74
CA ALA A 50 2.46 -3.35 -4.69
C ALA A 50 1.71 -2.85 -3.44
N LEU A 51 0.61 -2.12 -3.62
CA LEU A 51 -0.29 -1.72 -2.52
C LEU A 51 -0.86 -2.93 -1.78
N THR A 52 -1.37 -3.91 -2.53
CA THR A 52 -1.93 -5.14 -1.97
C THR A 52 -0.87 -5.94 -1.19
N ASP A 53 0.33 -6.08 -1.75
CA ASP A 53 1.42 -6.81 -1.10
C ASP A 53 1.92 -6.08 0.15
N LYS A 54 1.98 -4.73 0.12
CA LYS A 54 2.32 -3.91 1.30
C LYS A 54 1.28 -4.07 2.40
N ALA A 55 -0.01 -4.05 2.07
CA ALA A 55 -1.10 -4.31 3.01
C ALA A 55 -0.99 -5.70 3.65
N ARG A 56 -0.75 -6.74 2.84
CA ARG A 56 -0.55 -8.11 3.33
C ARG A 56 0.66 -8.21 4.26
N ALA A 57 1.78 -7.59 3.89
CA ALA A 57 2.98 -7.58 4.71
C ALA A 57 2.77 -6.88 6.06
N ALA A 58 2.04 -5.75 6.07
CA ALA A 58 1.70 -5.03 7.30
C ALA A 58 0.79 -5.86 8.22
N ALA A 59 -0.19 -6.59 7.66
CA ALA A 59 -1.03 -7.51 8.42
C ALA A 59 -0.21 -8.65 9.03
N SER A 60 0.64 -9.31 8.22
CA SER A 60 1.50 -10.40 8.71
C SER A 60 2.50 -9.94 9.79
N ALA A 61 3.06 -8.75 9.67
CA ALA A 61 3.94 -8.18 10.69
C ALA A 61 3.19 -7.90 12.00
N SER A 62 1.95 -7.42 11.91
CA SER A 62 1.09 -7.17 13.08
C SER A 62 0.72 -8.48 13.79
N ASP A 63 0.36 -9.52 13.03
CA ASP A 63 0.06 -10.85 13.58
C ASP A 63 1.27 -11.46 14.30
N ALA A 64 2.46 -11.35 13.70
CA ALA A 64 3.70 -11.83 14.29
C ALA A 64 4.01 -11.12 15.62
N LYS A 65 3.84 -9.79 15.65
CA LYS A 65 4.05 -8.98 16.87
C LYS A 65 3.05 -9.34 17.97
N ILE A 66 1.77 -9.51 17.63
CA ILE A 66 0.74 -9.91 18.60
C ILE A 66 1.06 -11.28 19.18
N LYS A 67 1.49 -12.24 18.33
CA LYS A 67 1.85 -13.58 18.79
C LYS A 67 3.07 -13.59 19.72
N ASP A 68 4.08 -12.78 19.42
CA ASP A 68 5.25 -12.61 20.28
C ASP A 68 4.84 -12.03 21.65
N LEU A 69 4.04 -10.96 21.65
CA LEU A 69 3.51 -10.36 22.89
C LEU A 69 2.65 -11.35 23.69
N GLN A 70 1.86 -12.21 23.03
CA GLN A 70 1.10 -13.27 23.70
C GLN A 70 2.00 -14.32 24.36
N MET A 71 3.13 -14.67 23.74
CA MET A 71 4.12 -15.55 24.37
C MET A 71 4.76 -14.88 25.59
N GLN A 72 5.12 -13.60 25.49
CA GLN A 72 5.66 -12.85 26.62
C GLN A 72 4.64 -12.73 27.76
N LEU A 73 3.35 -12.54 27.44
CA LEU A 73 2.28 -12.51 28.44
C LEU A 73 2.15 -13.84 29.18
N ALA A 74 2.22 -14.97 28.47
CA ALA A 74 2.17 -16.29 29.09
C ALA A 74 3.37 -16.52 30.05
N ASP A 75 4.57 -16.09 29.66
CA ASP A 75 5.75 -16.14 30.54
C ASP A 75 5.62 -15.21 31.76
N ALA A 76 5.10 -13.99 31.57
CA ALA A 76 4.84 -13.05 32.66
C ALA A 76 3.77 -13.56 33.64
N GLN A 77 2.72 -14.22 33.14
CA GLN A 77 1.70 -14.87 33.96
C GLN A 77 2.31 -16.01 34.78
N ALA A 78 3.15 -16.86 34.18
CA ALA A 78 3.84 -17.92 34.92
C ALA A 78 4.78 -17.37 36.02
N LYS A 79 5.42 -16.21 35.77
CA LYS A 79 6.23 -15.51 36.78
C LYS A 79 5.38 -14.92 37.91
N LEU A 80 4.19 -14.40 37.59
CA LEU A 80 3.23 -13.93 38.57
C LEU A 80 2.77 -15.08 39.46
N ASP A 81 2.34 -16.20 38.87
CA ASP A 81 1.92 -17.40 39.61
C ASP A 81 3.03 -17.91 40.56
N ALA A 82 4.29 -17.90 40.09
CA ALA A 82 5.44 -18.28 40.90
C ALA A 82 5.73 -17.28 42.05
N ALA A 83 5.53 -15.98 41.80
CA ALA A 83 5.68 -14.93 42.80
C ALA A 83 4.59 -15.02 43.88
N GLU A 84 3.34 -15.24 43.47
CA GLU A 84 2.20 -15.46 44.37
C GLU A 84 2.41 -16.71 45.23
N GLY A 85 2.80 -17.84 44.62
CA GLY A 85 3.13 -19.05 45.38
C GLY A 85 4.30 -18.87 46.36
N SER A 86 5.29 -18.03 46.01
CA SER A 86 6.39 -17.68 46.91
C SER A 86 5.94 -16.77 48.06
N ALA A 87 5.00 -15.87 47.81
CA ALA A 87 4.39 -15.03 48.82
C ALA A 87 3.54 -15.85 49.80
N ASP A 88 2.73 -16.79 49.31
CA ASP A 88 1.93 -17.71 50.12
C ASP A 88 2.81 -18.58 51.04
N LEU A 89 3.89 -19.14 50.50
CA LEU A 89 4.87 -19.89 51.30
C LEU A 89 5.52 -19.00 52.36
N THR A 90 5.88 -17.76 52.02
CA THR A 90 6.44 -16.78 52.94
C THR A 90 5.44 -16.44 54.06
N GLU A 91 4.16 -16.30 53.75
CA GLU A 91 3.12 -16.08 54.74
C GLU A 91 2.95 -17.29 55.67
N ALA A 92 2.91 -18.50 55.11
CA ALA A 92 2.77 -19.75 55.85
C ALA A 92 3.92 -19.97 56.86
N VAL A 93 5.18 -19.72 56.46
CA VAL A 93 6.34 -19.93 57.34
C VAL A 93 6.56 -18.78 58.33
N THR A 94 5.91 -17.63 58.14
CA THR A 94 6.02 -16.46 59.04
C THR A 94 4.81 -16.28 59.97
N SER A 95 3.96 -17.31 60.08
CA SER A 95 2.77 -17.40 60.96
C SER A 95 3.07 -17.21 62.47
N PRO A 96 2.04 -17.03 63.35
CA PRO A 96 2.10 -16.32 64.64
C PRO A 96 3.12 -16.75 65.71
N GLY A 97 3.93 -17.78 65.49
CA GLY A 97 4.99 -18.23 66.40
C GLY A 97 6.37 -17.60 66.19
N ILE A 98 6.60 -16.87 65.08
CA ILE A 98 7.92 -16.29 64.74
C ILE A 98 7.95 -14.78 65.03
N ILE A 99 9.07 -14.28 65.56
CA ILE A 99 9.30 -12.88 65.91
C ILE A 99 9.01 -11.97 64.69
N ARG A 100 7.95 -11.16 64.81
CA ARG A 100 7.44 -10.24 63.77
C ARG A 100 8.54 -9.38 63.12
N GLY A 101 9.52 -8.93 63.89
CA GLY A 101 10.62 -8.07 63.39
C GLY A 101 11.60 -8.77 62.44
N VAL A 102 11.69 -10.10 62.46
CA VAL A 102 12.61 -10.87 61.60
C VAL A 102 11.94 -11.24 60.27
N THR A 103 10.61 -11.39 60.27
CA THR A 103 9.85 -11.92 59.13
C THR A 103 9.23 -10.84 58.25
N GLN A 104 9.10 -9.61 58.75
CA GLN A 104 8.52 -8.47 58.04
C GLN A 104 9.27 -8.07 56.74
N PRO A 105 10.61 -8.08 56.68
CA PRO A 105 11.34 -7.78 55.43
C PRO A 105 11.08 -8.80 54.32
N PHE A 106 10.90 -10.08 54.67
CA PHE A 106 10.63 -11.15 53.71
C PHE A 106 9.23 -11.02 53.09
N ARG A 107 8.22 -10.67 53.89
CA ARG A 107 6.87 -10.37 53.36
C ARG A 107 6.88 -9.18 52.42
N GLN A 108 7.53 -8.07 52.81
CA GLN A 108 7.65 -6.90 51.94
C GLN A 108 8.36 -7.20 50.61
N ALA A 109 9.41 -8.03 50.65
CA ALA A 109 10.10 -8.46 49.42
C ALA A 109 9.19 -9.32 48.53
N ALA A 110 8.40 -10.23 49.12
CA ALA A 110 7.44 -11.05 48.38
C ALA A 110 6.32 -10.19 47.75
N ASP A 111 5.71 -9.28 48.52
CA ASP A 111 4.68 -8.36 48.03
C ASP A 111 5.20 -7.48 46.89
N ALA A 112 6.43 -6.98 47.00
CA ALA A 112 7.06 -6.20 45.94
C ALA A 112 7.29 -7.03 44.66
N THR A 113 7.63 -8.31 44.80
CA THR A 113 7.84 -9.22 43.67
C THR A 113 6.52 -9.52 42.95
N VAL A 114 5.45 -9.79 43.70
CA VAL A 114 4.09 -9.97 43.14
C VAL A 114 3.63 -8.69 42.43
N SER A 115 3.80 -7.53 43.07
CA SER A 115 3.41 -6.24 42.48
C SER A 115 4.16 -5.93 41.19
N GLN A 116 5.46 -6.23 41.11
CA GLN A 116 6.25 -6.07 39.89
C GLN A 116 5.80 -7.02 38.78
N ALA A 117 5.54 -8.29 39.11
CA ALA A 117 5.06 -9.28 38.14
C ALA A 117 3.68 -8.89 37.60
N GLN A 118 2.78 -8.42 38.46
CA GLN A 118 1.46 -7.93 38.05
C GLN A 118 1.57 -6.73 37.10
N ALA A 119 2.41 -5.75 37.44
CA ALA A 119 2.62 -4.59 36.58
C ALA A 119 3.17 -4.98 35.19
N GLN A 120 3.99 -6.03 35.10
CA GLN A 120 4.49 -6.55 33.82
C GLN A 120 3.38 -7.21 33.00
N VAL A 121 2.50 -7.99 33.64
CA VAL A 121 1.32 -8.58 32.99
C VAL A 121 0.40 -7.49 32.45
N ASP A 122 0.11 -6.46 33.26
CA ASP A 122 -0.77 -5.35 32.86
C ASP A 122 -0.18 -4.54 31.69
N ALA A 123 1.13 -4.29 31.70
CA ALA A 123 1.83 -3.63 30.61
C ALA A 123 1.73 -4.42 29.30
N LEU A 124 1.97 -5.73 29.33
CA LEU A 124 1.87 -6.60 28.16
C LEU A 124 0.43 -6.69 27.62
N GLN A 125 -0.58 -6.73 28.50
CA GLN A 125 -1.98 -6.68 28.07
C GLN A 125 -2.33 -5.36 27.37
N ALA A 126 -1.82 -4.23 27.88
CA ALA A 126 -2.01 -2.93 27.24
C ALA A 126 -1.32 -2.87 25.86
N GLU A 127 -0.10 -3.39 25.74
CA GLU A 127 0.62 -3.47 24.47
C GLU A 127 -0.08 -4.37 23.44
N ILE A 128 -0.61 -5.52 23.85
CA ILE A 128 -1.41 -6.40 22.99
C ILE A 128 -2.65 -5.68 22.49
N SER A 129 -3.38 -4.99 23.40
CA SER A 129 -4.58 -4.24 23.05
C SER A 129 -4.29 -3.12 22.05
N GLN A 130 -3.17 -2.42 22.23
CA GLN A 130 -2.70 -1.39 21.31
C GLN A 130 -2.32 -2.00 19.94
N ALA A 131 -1.59 -3.12 19.93
CA ALA A 131 -1.19 -3.80 18.70
C ALA A 131 -2.39 -4.32 17.91
N GLN A 132 -3.40 -4.88 18.58
CA GLN A 132 -4.66 -5.31 17.96
C GLN A 132 -5.41 -4.12 17.36
N SER A 133 -5.45 -2.99 18.06
CA SER A 133 -6.10 -1.77 17.56
C SER A 133 -5.39 -1.24 16.30
N GLN A 134 -4.06 -1.27 16.27
CA GLN A 134 -3.29 -0.87 15.10
C GLN A 134 -3.49 -1.82 13.92
N ALA A 135 -3.55 -3.13 14.17
CA ALA A 135 -3.79 -4.15 13.14
C ALA A 135 -5.17 -4.05 12.48
N GLN A 136 -6.17 -3.49 13.17
CA GLN A 136 -7.52 -3.26 12.65
C GLN A 136 -7.63 -2.02 11.76
N THR A 137 -6.60 -1.17 11.70
CA THR A 137 -6.63 0.01 10.85
C THR A 137 -6.48 -0.45 9.39
N PRO A 138 -7.47 -0.22 8.52
CA PRO A 138 -7.35 -0.61 7.14
C PRO A 138 -6.15 0.09 6.49
N PRO A 139 -5.40 -0.58 5.60
CA PRO A 139 -4.34 0.06 4.84
C PRO A 139 -4.93 1.23 4.04
N ALA A 140 -4.16 2.29 3.85
CA ALA A 140 -4.57 3.41 3.02
C ALA A 140 -4.92 2.91 1.60
N ASP A 141 -6.17 3.14 1.17
CA ASP A 141 -6.70 2.70 -0.14
C ASP A 141 -6.05 3.40 -1.35
N THR A 142 -5.16 4.36 -1.11
CA THR A 142 -4.54 5.18 -2.15
C THR A 142 -3.05 5.34 -1.88
N SER A 143 -2.25 5.17 -2.93
CA SER A 143 -0.84 5.55 -2.94
C SER A 143 -0.57 6.57 -4.05
N PRO A 144 0.41 7.47 -3.87
CA PRO A 144 0.78 8.45 -4.88
C PRO A 144 1.19 7.80 -6.20
N GLU A 145 1.76 6.59 -6.15
CA GLU A 145 2.13 5.81 -7.34
C GLU A 145 0.89 5.31 -8.11
N LEU A 146 -0.15 4.84 -7.40
CA LEU A 146 -1.40 4.45 -8.03
C LEU A 146 -2.14 5.65 -8.63
N GLU A 147 -2.13 6.80 -7.94
CA GLU A 147 -2.71 8.04 -8.45
C GLU A 147 -1.97 8.55 -9.70
N ALA A 148 -0.64 8.50 -9.71
CA ALA A 148 0.17 8.86 -10.87
C ALA A 148 -0.13 7.92 -12.06
N ALA A 149 -0.16 6.61 -11.83
CA ALA A 149 -0.49 5.65 -12.87
C ALA A 149 -1.91 5.82 -13.42
N ASN A 150 -2.89 6.13 -12.57
CA ASN A 150 -4.25 6.45 -13.01
C ASN A 150 -4.31 7.68 -13.92
N ARG A 151 -3.53 8.72 -13.59
CA ARG A 151 -3.42 9.92 -14.44
C ARG A 151 -2.76 9.62 -15.77
N ASP A 152 -1.72 8.79 -15.78
CA ASP A 152 -1.02 8.38 -17.00
C ASP A 152 -1.96 7.58 -17.94
N VAL A 153 -2.75 6.65 -17.39
CA VAL A 153 -3.76 5.90 -18.15
C VAL A 153 -4.80 6.85 -18.75
N GLN A 154 -5.29 7.82 -17.97
CA GLN A 154 -6.29 8.76 -18.44
C GLN A 154 -5.72 9.70 -19.52
N ALA A 155 -4.50 10.21 -19.34
CA ALA A 155 -3.83 11.03 -20.34
C ALA A 155 -3.60 10.28 -21.66
N ALA A 156 -3.21 9.00 -21.60
CA ALA A 156 -3.04 8.17 -22.79
C ALA A 156 -4.38 7.90 -23.50
N GLN A 157 -5.47 7.67 -22.75
CA GLN A 157 -6.81 7.53 -23.33
C GLN A 157 -7.27 8.81 -24.06
N ASP A 158 -7.06 9.97 -23.45
CA ASP A 158 -7.38 11.26 -24.06
C ASP A 158 -6.56 11.51 -25.33
N ALA A 159 -5.27 11.12 -25.33
CA ALA A 159 -4.40 11.24 -26.48
C ALA A 159 -4.81 10.31 -27.64
N ILE A 160 -5.23 9.08 -27.35
CA ILE A 160 -5.80 8.16 -28.33
C ILE A 160 -7.08 8.75 -28.93
N ALA A 161 -8.00 9.26 -28.10
CA ALA A 161 -9.24 9.86 -28.59
C ALA A 161 -8.97 11.06 -29.51
N ALA A 162 -8.01 11.92 -29.17
CA ALA A 162 -7.59 13.04 -30.00
C ALA A 162 -6.98 12.57 -31.33
N ALA A 163 -6.13 11.53 -31.31
CA ALA A 163 -5.56 10.95 -32.52
C ALA A 163 -6.62 10.33 -33.43
N GLN A 164 -7.60 9.62 -32.87
CA GLN A 164 -8.75 9.07 -33.61
C GLN A 164 -9.54 10.17 -34.31
N MET A 165 -9.90 11.24 -33.59
CA MET A 165 -10.62 12.38 -34.18
C MET A 165 -9.85 13.00 -35.35
N ARG A 166 -8.52 13.08 -35.25
CA ARG A 166 -7.67 13.60 -36.34
C ARG A 166 -7.69 12.69 -37.56
N VAL A 167 -7.62 11.37 -37.36
CA VAL A 167 -7.73 10.38 -38.45
C VAL A 167 -9.10 10.46 -39.11
N ASP A 168 -10.18 10.50 -38.33
CA ASP A 168 -11.55 10.59 -38.83
C ASP A 168 -11.79 11.86 -39.63
N LEU A 169 -11.29 13.00 -39.15
CA LEU A 169 -11.41 14.28 -39.86
C LEU A 169 -10.63 14.26 -41.18
N ALA A 170 -9.42 13.70 -41.17
CA ALA A 170 -8.61 13.55 -42.38
C ALA A 170 -9.28 12.60 -43.39
N GLN A 171 -9.88 11.51 -42.94
CA GLN A 171 -10.62 10.59 -43.80
C GLN A 171 -11.85 11.26 -44.41
N LYS A 172 -12.66 11.98 -43.62
CA LYS A 172 -13.80 12.74 -44.13
C LYS A 172 -13.39 13.80 -45.16
N ALA A 173 -12.22 14.42 -44.97
CA ALA A 173 -11.69 15.37 -45.93
C ALA A 173 -11.29 14.69 -47.26
N LEU A 174 -10.72 13.48 -47.21
CA LEU A 174 -10.41 12.69 -48.40
C LEU A 174 -11.69 12.26 -49.13
N ASP A 175 -12.68 11.74 -48.40
CA ASP A 175 -13.96 11.29 -48.96
C ASP A 175 -14.73 12.44 -49.64
N ALA A 176 -14.52 13.69 -49.22
CA ALA A 176 -15.11 14.88 -49.82
C ALA A 176 -14.36 15.41 -51.05
N LEU A 177 -13.16 14.89 -51.33
CA LEU A 177 -12.31 15.25 -52.48
C LEU A 177 -12.35 14.19 -53.59
N ASP A 178 -12.92 13.00 -53.32
CA ASP A 178 -13.25 11.96 -54.30
C ASP A 178 -14.54 12.27 -55.06
#